data_AF-L1JS67-F1
#
_entry.id   AF-L1JS67-F1
#
_cell.length_a   1.000
_cell.length_b   1.000
_cell.length_c   1.000
_cell.angle_alpha   90.00
_cell.angle_beta   90.00
_cell.angle_gamma   90.00
#
_symmetry.space_group_name_H-M   'P 1'
#
loop_
_entity.id
_entity.type
_entity.pdbx_description
1 polymer ?
#
loop_
_entity_poly.entity_id
_entity_poly.type
_entity_poly.pdbx_seq_one_letter_code
_entity_poly.pdbx_strand_id
1 'polypeptide(L)'
;QIDEVINISEPNEHRLADTRGRMLKLLLTDGTENICGLELNEIRDLSVNSPAGVKVLVKDFEMRRGVALFGPHNLCVLGGMCSDLEKKRQKAMAELEK
;
A
#
# COMPACT_ATOMS: atom_id res chain seq x y z
N GLN A 1 -8.19 5.68 -1.62
CA GLN A 1 -8.25 4.23 -1.29
C GLN A 1 -6.92 3.61 -1.69
N ILE A 2 -6.40 2.65 -0.92
CA ILE A 2 -5.22 1.87 -1.32
C ILE A 2 -5.69 0.50 -1.83
N ASP A 3 -5.36 0.19 -3.09
CA ASP A 3 -5.77 -1.06 -3.74
C ASP A 3 -4.69 -2.14 -3.61
N GLU A 4 -3.42 -1.75 -3.62
CA GLU A 4 -2.26 -2.64 -3.51
C GLU A 4 -1.21 -2.06 -2.57
N VAL A 5 -0.63 -2.91 -1.73
CA VAL A 5 0.52 -2.62 -0.87
C VAL A 5 1.55 -3.72 -1.10
N ILE A 6 2.77 -3.35 -1.49
CA ILE A 6 3.89 -4.30 -1.62
C ILE A 6 5.16 -3.72 -1.00
N ASN A 7 5.96 -4.56 -0.37
CA ASN A 7 7.27 -4.19 0.14
C ASN A 7 8.30 -4.27 -0.98
N ILE A 8 8.75 -3.12 -1.50
CA ILE A 8 9.72 -3.07 -2.59
C ILE A 8 11.18 -3.13 -2.13
N SER A 9 11.43 -3.13 -0.82
CA SER A 9 12.75 -3.43 -0.26
C SER A 9 13.12 -4.90 -0.40
N GLU A 10 12.14 -5.77 -0.62
CA GLU A 10 12.32 -7.22 -0.74
C GLU A 10 12.33 -7.67 -2.22
N PRO A 11 13.02 -8.80 -2.53
CA PRO A 11 12.94 -9.44 -3.84
C PRO A 11 11.50 -9.89 -4.13
N ASN A 12 11.17 -10.11 -5.41
CA ASN A 12 9.80 -10.38 -5.88
C ASN A 12 9.07 -11.45 -5.07
N GLU A 13 9.76 -12.54 -4.74
CA GLU A 13 9.22 -13.68 -3.96
C GLU A 13 8.77 -13.27 -2.56
N HIS A 14 9.38 -12.25 -1.97
CA HIS A 14 9.20 -11.84 -0.58
C HIS A 14 8.52 -10.47 -0.44
N ARG A 15 7.99 -9.89 -1.51
CA ARG A 15 7.33 -8.56 -1.45
C ARG A 15 6.05 -8.53 -0.64
N LEU A 16 5.49 -9.71 -0.34
CA LEU A 16 4.34 -9.86 0.54
C LEU A 16 4.72 -9.97 2.02
N ALA A 17 6.01 -10.03 2.33
CA ALA A 17 6.52 -10.08 3.69
C ALA A 17 6.68 -8.67 4.27
N ASP A 18 6.23 -8.53 5.51
CA ASP A 18 6.35 -7.29 6.27
C ASP A 18 7.64 -7.31 7.10
N THR A 19 8.73 -6.79 6.52
CA THR A 19 10.09 -6.88 7.09
C THR A 19 10.54 -5.56 7.74
N ARG A 20 11.60 -5.62 8.56
CA ARG A 20 12.18 -4.42 9.17
C ARG A 20 12.91 -3.59 8.11
N GLY A 21 12.75 -2.27 8.15
CA GLY A 21 13.34 -1.39 7.14
C GLY A 21 12.65 -1.49 5.77
N ARG A 22 11.41 -1.95 5.75
CA ARG A 22 10.57 -2.01 4.55
C ARG A 22 10.42 -0.64 3.90
N MET A 23 10.11 -0.68 2.62
CA MET A 23 9.64 0.45 1.83
C MET A 23 8.40 -0.02 1.10
N LEU A 24 7.25 0.50 1.49
CA LEU A 24 5.99 0.15 0.85
C LEU A 24 5.78 0.96 -0.44
N LYS A 25 5.49 0.27 -1.54
CA LYS A 25 4.85 0.86 -2.71
C LYS A 25 3.34 0.69 -2.56
N LEU A 26 2.64 1.80 -2.78
CA LEU A 26 1.20 1.91 -2.65
C LEU A 26 0.60 2.22 -4.01
N LEU A 27 -0.44 1.48 -4.40
CA LEU A 27 -1.31 1.90 -5.51
C LEU A 27 -2.57 2.53 -4.91
N LEU A 28 -2.74 3.83 -5.12
CA LEU A 28 -3.87 4.59 -4.60
C LEU A 28 -4.84 4.96 -5.72
N THR A 29 -6.12 5.00 -5.39
CA THR A 29 -7.19 5.51 -6.24
C THR A 29 -8.11 6.47 -5.49
N ASP A 30 -8.61 7.49 -6.18
CA ASP A 30 -9.75 8.31 -5.73
C ASP A 30 -11.10 7.75 -6.20
N GLY A 31 -11.09 6.62 -6.91
CA GLY A 31 -12.25 5.99 -7.54
C GLY A 31 -12.35 6.24 -9.05
N THR A 32 -11.53 7.14 -9.60
CA THR A 32 -11.47 7.43 -11.04
C THR A 32 -10.04 7.25 -11.56
N GLU A 33 -9.08 7.90 -10.92
CA GLU A 33 -7.68 7.88 -11.31
C GLU A 33 -6.83 7.07 -10.34
N ASN A 34 -5.66 6.64 -10.83
CA ASN A 34 -4.70 5.87 -10.05
C ASN A 34 -3.37 6.61 -9.93
N ILE A 35 -2.77 6.59 -8.75
CA ILE A 35 -1.42 7.09 -8.52
C ILE A 35 -0.57 6.05 -7.78
N CYS A 36 0.72 6.06 -8.07
CA CYS A 36 1.71 5.28 -7.34
C CYS A 36 2.32 6.13 -6.21
N GLY A 37 2.42 5.55 -5.03
CA GLY A 37 3.06 6.14 -3.86
C GLY A 37 4.20 5.30 -3.34
N LEU A 38 5.17 5.94 -2.68
CA LEU A 38 6.26 5.30 -1.96
C LEU A 38 6.29 5.79 -0.52
N GLU A 39 6.43 4.85 0.40
CA GLU A 39 6.72 5.11 1.81
C GLU A 39 8.18 5.54 1.96
N LEU A 40 8.40 6.84 2.12
CA LEU A 40 9.73 7.41 2.36
C LEU A 40 10.16 7.27 3.82
N ASN A 41 9.19 7.34 4.74
CA ASN A 41 9.38 7.10 6.18
C ASN A 41 8.29 6.15 6.67
N GLU A 42 8.64 5.22 7.57
CA GLU A 42 7.75 4.18 8.07
C GLU A 42 6.42 4.74 8.61
N ILE A 43 5.31 4.25 8.05
CA ILE A 43 3.93 4.52 8.46
C ILE A 43 3.45 3.29 9.22
N ARG A 44 3.53 3.34 10.56
CA ARG A 44 3.31 2.17 11.43
C ARG A 44 1.92 1.54 11.29
N ASP A 45 0.91 2.34 10.98
CA ASP A 45 -0.48 1.87 10.83
C ASP A 45 -0.77 1.24 9.45
N LEU A 46 0.25 1.17 8.58
CA LEU A 46 0.18 0.58 7.25
C LEU A 46 1.18 -0.56 7.12
N SER A 47 0.77 -1.69 6.56
CA SER A 47 1.63 -2.86 6.35
C SER A 47 1.26 -3.56 5.05
N VAL A 48 2.09 -4.50 4.60
CA VAL A 48 1.75 -5.38 3.45
C VAL A 48 0.48 -6.21 3.71
N ASN A 49 0.16 -6.44 4.98
CA ASN A 49 -1.03 -7.16 5.42
C ASN A 49 -2.26 -6.27 5.59
N SER A 50 -2.15 -4.96 5.32
CA SER A 50 -3.30 -4.07 5.40
C SER A 50 -4.42 -4.53 4.45
N PRO A 51 -5.69 -4.51 4.90
CA PRO A 51 -6.81 -4.97 4.09
C PRO A 51 -6.88 -4.25 2.73
N ALA A 52 -7.18 -4.98 1.67
CA ALA A 52 -7.35 -4.38 0.36
C ALA A 52 -8.51 -3.37 0.37
N GLY A 53 -8.29 -2.22 -0.25
CA GLY A 53 -9.27 -1.13 -0.27
C GLY A 53 -9.31 -0.31 1.03
N VAL A 54 -8.30 -0.40 1.89
CA VAL A 54 -8.15 0.46 3.07
C VAL A 54 -8.23 1.95 2.67
N LYS A 55 -8.89 2.75 3.50
CA LYS A 55 -9.04 4.18 3.30
C LYS A 55 -7.97 4.93 4.06
N VAL A 56 -7.44 5.95 3.42
CA VAL A 56 -6.38 6.81 3.95
C VAL A 56 -6.72 8.25 3.66
N LEU A 57 -6.35 9.13 4.59
CA LEU A 57 -6.28 10.56 4.36
C LEU A 57 -4.86 10.89 3.90
N VAL A 58 -4.74 11.58 2.76
CA VAL A 58 -3.47 12.12 2.29
C VAL A 58 -3.55 13.65 2.25
N LYS A 59 -2.49 14.33 2.66
CA LYS A 59 -2.40 15.80 2.66
C LYS A 59 -0.96 16.26 2.47
N ASP A 60 -0.74 17.38 1.80
CA ASP A 60 0.58 18.04 1.74
C ASP A 60 1.75 17.12 1.34
N PHE A 61 1.53 16.19 0.41
CA PHE A 61 2.56 15.26 -0.07
C PHE A 61 3.32 15.82 -1.28
N GLU A 62 4.58 15.41 -1.42
CA GLU A 62 5.38 15.74 -2.59
C GLU A 62 5.17 14.71 -3.72
N MET A 63 5.19 15.20 -4.96
CA MET A 63 5.24 14.38 -6.16
C MET A 63 6.62 14.51 -6.81
N ARG A 64 7.30 13.38 -7.06
CA ARG A 64 8.57 13.34 -7.79
C ARG A 64 8.50 12.32 -8.90
N ARG A 65 8.69 12.77 -10.16
CA ARG A 65 8.63 11.92 -11.37
C ARG A 65 7.34 11.07 -11.45
N GLY A 66 6.21 11.64 -11.05
CA GLY A 66 4.91 10.97 -11.06
C GLY A 66 4.65 10.02 -9.90
N VAL A 67 5.53 9.98 -8.89
CA VAL A 67 5.38 9.15 -7.70
C VAL A 67 5.17 10.03 -6.46
N ALA A 68 4.14 9.72 -5.68
CA ALA A 68 3.86 10.40 -4.42
C ALA A 68 4.78 9.90 -3.31
N LEU A 69 5.31 10.80 -2.49
CA LEU A 69 6.18 10.47 -1.37
C LEU A 69 5.43 10.59 -0.05
N PHE A 70 5.23 9.46 0.62
CA PHE A 70 4.45 9.36 1.83
C PHE A 70 5.30 9.12 3.08
N GLY A 71 4.79 9.58 4.21
CA GLY A 71 5.28 9.31 5.55
C GLY A 71 4.22 9.68 6.59
N PRO A 72 4.52 9.54 7.89
CA PRO A 72 3.53 9.75 8.95
C PRO A 72 2.90 11.15 9.01
N HIS A 73 3.52 12.15 8.39
CA HIS A 73 3.04 13.54 8.39
C HIS A 73 1.98 13.83 7.31
N ASN A 74 1.99 13.06 6.22
CA ASN A 74 1.21 13.34 5.01
C ASN A 74 0.25 12.20 4.61
N LEU A 75 0.30 11.07 5.33
CA LEU A 75 -0.63 9.95 5.17
C LEU A 75 -1.10 9.46 6.54
N CYS A 76 -2.42 9.32 6.70
CA CYS A 76 -3.06 8.76 7.89
C CYS A 76 -4.02 7.64 7.49
N VAL A 77 -3.93 6.49 8.17
CA VAL A 77 -4.80 5.34 7.91
C VAL A 77 -6.13 5.54 8.61
N LEU A 78 -7.22 5.56 7.84
CA LEU A 78 -8.59 5.68 8.36
C LEU A 78 -9.25 4.31 8.59
N GLY A 79 -8.67 3.26 8.04
CA GLY A 79 -9.16 1.88 8.15
C GLY A 79 -10.18 1.51 7.07
N GLY A 80 -11.03 0.52 7.38
CA GLY A 80 -11.98 -0.07 6.44
C GLY A 80 -11.34 -1.07 5.47
N MET A 81 -12.19 -1.72 4.66
CA MET A 81 -11.79 -2.64 3.60
C MET A 81 -12.77 -2.59 2.43
N CYS A 82 -12.36 -3.09 1.27
CA CYS A 82 -13.26 -3.40 0.16
C CYS A 82 -13.35 -4.92 0.01
N SER A 83 -14.52 -5.52 0.29
CA SER A 83 -14.70 -6.97 0.34
C SER A 83 -14.29 -7.68 -0.95
N ASP A 84 -14.59 -7.07 -2.10
CA ASP A 84 -14.30 -7.69 -3.39
C ASP A 84 -12.82 -7.62 -3.75
N LEU A 85 -12.13 -6.55 -3.35
CA LEU A 85 -10.68 -6.45 -3.49
C LEU A 85 -9.97 -7.41 -2.54
N GLU A 86 -10.44 -7.55 -1.30
CA GLU A 86 -9.81 -8.43 -0.32
C GLU A 86 -9.95 -9.91 -0.72
N LYS A 87 -11.11 -10.32 -1.25
CA LYS A 87 -11.27 -11.66 -1.84
C LYS A 87 -10.29 -11.92 -2.99
N LYS A 88 -10.10 -10.93 -3.88
CA LYS A 88 -9.13 -11.03 -4.98
C LYS A 88 -7.70 -11.15 -4.45
N ARG A 89 -7.34 -10.34 -3.44
CA ARG A 89 -6.02 -10.38 -2.79
C ARG A 89 -5.75 -11.75 -2.18
N GLN A 90 -6.67 -12.26 -1.37
CA GLN A 90 -6.55 -13.58 -0.72
C GLN A 90 -6.41 -14.71 -1.74
N LYS A 91 -7.18 -14.65 -2.84
CA LYS A 91 -7.05 -15.62 -3.93
C LYS A 91 -5.66 -15.57 -4.57
N ALA A 92 -5.14 -14.38 -4.88
CA ALA A 92 -3.81 -14.21 -5.47
C ALA A 92 -2.70 -14.69 -4.51
N MET A 93 -2.82 -14.43 -3.21
CA MET A 93 -1.88 -14.95 -2.21
C MET A 93 -1.89 -16.48 -2.15
N ALA A 94 -3.07 -17.10 -2.14
CA ALA A 94 -3.19 -18.55 -2.13
C ALA A 94 -2.70 -19.22 -3.42
N GLU A 95 -2.61 -18.48 -4.53
CA GLU A 95 -2.01 -18.94 -5.79
C GLU A 95 -0.47 -18.84 -5.76
N LEU A 96 0.11 -17.89 -5.01
CA LEU A 96 1.55 -17.75 -4.83
C LEU A 96 2.15 -18.79 -3.86
N GLU A 97 1.35 -19.30 -2.92
CA GLU A 97 1.77 -20.32 -1.96
C GLU A 97 1.73 -21.76 -2.52
N LYS A 98 1.26 -21.95 -3.76
CA LYS A 98 1.20 -23.25 -4.45
C LYS A 98 2.42 -23.49 -5.34
#